data_AF-R4LEE2-F1
#
_entry.id   AF-R4LEE2-F1
#
_cell.length_a   1.000
_cell.length_b   1.000
_cell.length_c   1.000
_cell.angle_alpha   90.00
_cell.angle_beta   90.00
_cell.angle_gamma   90.00
#
_symmetry.space_group_name_H-M   'P 1'
#
loop_
_entity.id
_entity.type
_entity.pdbx_description
1 polymer ?
#
loop_
_entity_poly.entity_id
_entity_poly.type
_entity_poly.pdbx_seq_one_letter_code
_entity_poly.pdbx_strand_id
1 'polypeptide(L)'
;MLTVAPDGSRICFRDSDGTVRQTSILTVLTPAAQLGARGVDMYAWSQLATGEGFVRLMAGRLGSQVTGVDITVQPGSGDPARTLHATVRDGYFAAWYPEGAQEADTDVTTLTLRLRDGGTVADLSASALHEHPKLD
;
A
#
# COMPACT_ATOMS: atom_id res chain seq x y z
N MET A 1 -7.24 -11.61 5.92
CA MET A 1 -5.90 -11.46 6.56
C MET A 1 -4.89 -11.23 5.45
N LEU A 2 -4.12 -10.15 5.52
CA LEU A 2 -2.99 -9.88 4.62
C LEU A 2 -1.69 -10.06 5.41
N THR A 3 -0.71 -10.71 4.81
CA THR A 3 0.63 -10.90 5.36
C THR A 3 1.65 -10.60 4.27
N VAL A 4 2.70 -9.88 4.64
CA VAL A 4 3.79 -9.47 3.75
C VAL A 4 5.09 -9.98 4.36
N ALA A 5 5.91 -10.62 3.53
CA ALA A 5 7.15 -11.28 3.92
C ALA A 5 8.19 -11.19 2.77
N PRO A 6 9.46 -11.56 3.00
CA PRO A 6 10.49 -11.50 1.96
C PRO A 6 10.18 -12.36 0.72
N ASP A 7 9.46 -13.46 0.89
CA ASP A 7 9.06 -14.39 -0.16
C ASP A 7 7.77 -13.95 -0.90
N GLY A 8 7.24 -12.77 -0.55
CA GLY A 8 6.09 -12.14 -1.18
C GLY A 8 4.95 -11.92 -0.20
N SER A 9 3.73 -11.91 -0.73
CA SER A 9 2.55 -11.66 0.09
C SER A 9 1.44 -12.66 -0.12
N ARG A 10 0.73 -12.89 0.96
CA ARG A 10 -0.43 -13.77 1.00
C ARG A 10 -1.60 -12.98 1.52
N ILE A 11 -2.70 -13.05 0.77
CA ILE A 11 -3.98 -12.53 1.19
C ILE A 11 -4.96 -13.68 1.29
N CYS A 12 -5.63 -13.76 2.42
CA CYS A 12 -6.76 -14.63 2.64
C CYS A 12 -8.01 -13.77 2.77
N PHE A 13 -8.92 -13.89 1.81
CA PHE A 13 -10.27 -13.32 1.89
C PHE A 13 -11.21 -14.39 2.41
N ARG A 14 -12.09 -14.02 3.34
CA ARG A 14 -13.26 -14.83 3.66
C ARG A 14 -14.41 -14.27 2.86
N ASP A 15 -14.98 -15.09 1.99
CA ASP A 15 -16.14 -14.75 1.20
C ASP A 15 -17.41 -14.84 2.07
N SER A 16 -18.51 -14.31 1.56
CA SER A 16 -19.82 -14.26 2.24
C SER A 16 -20.39 -15.64 2.59
N ASP A 17 -20.00 -16.67 1.84
CA ASP A 17 -20.33 -18.08 2.10
C ASP A 17 -19.43 -18.73 3.16
N GLY A 18 -18.48 -17.98 3.74
CA GLY A 18 -17.51 -18.47 4.71
C GLY A 18 -16.27 -19.12 4.10
N THR A 19 -16.21 -19.31 2.77
CA THR A 19 -15.07 -19.87 2.07
C THR A 19 -13.87 -18.95 2.19
N VAL A 20 -12.72 -19.50 2.58
CA VAL A 20 -11.46 -18.75 2.56
C VAL A 20 -10.81 -18.93 1.20
N ARG A 21 -10.71 -17.83 0.44
CA ARG A 21 -9.94 -17.77 -0.81
C ARG A 21 -8.56 -17.21 -0.50
N GLN A 22 -7.53 -17.97 -0.84
CA GLN A 22 -6.16 -17.49 -0.80
C GLN A 22 -5.76 -16.96 -2.17
N THR A 23 -5.27 -15.74 -2.21
CA THR A 23 -4.54 -15.20 -3.36
C THR A 23 -3.16 -14.78 -2.89
N SER A 24 -2.14 -15.00 -3.72
CA SER A 24 -0.77 -14.62 -3.40
C SER A 24 -0.24 -13.79 -4.56
N ILE A 25 0.39 -12.66 -4.25
CA ILE A 25 1.28 -12.01 -5.20
C ILE A 25 2.69 -12.33 -4.73
N LEU A 26 3.39 -13.07 -5.59
CA LEU A 26 4.82 -13.26 -5.51
C LEU A 26 5.46 -12.07 -6.22
N THR A 27 5.65 -10.97 -5.49
CA THR A 27 6.57 -9.91 -5.92
C THR A 27 7.77 -9.95 -5.01
N VAL A 28 8.96 -9.89 -5.60
CA VAL A 28 10.20 -9.80 -4.84
C VAL A 28 10.39 -8.32 -4.51
N LEU A 29 10.13 -7.97 -3.25
CA LEU A 29 10.33 -6.61 -2.78
C LEU A 29 11.82 -6.30 -2.67
N THR A 30 12.16 -5.06 -3.00
CA THR A 30 13.50 -4.48 -2.84
C THR A 30 13.96 -4.68 -1.39
N PRO A 31 15.13 -5.30 -1.16
CA PRO A 31 15.65 -5.50 0.19
C PRO A 31 15.82 -4.17 0.94
N ALA A 32 15.58 -4.17 2.25
CA ALA A 32 15.70 -2.96 3.07
C ALA A 32 17.08 -2.28 2.97
N ALA A 33 18.15 -3.06 2.78
CA ALA A 33 19.50 -2.53 2.59
C ALA A 33 19.64 -1.68 1.31
N GLN A 34 18.89 -2.00 0.25
CA GLN A 34 18.87 -1.25 -1.00
C GLN A 34 17.93 -0.05 -0.95
N LEU A 35 16.89 -0.08 -0.09
CA LEU A 35 15.98 1.04 0.14
C LEU A 35 16.60 2.19 0.95
N GLY A 36 17.71 1.95 1.65
CA GLY A 36 18.33 2.96 2.50
C GLY A 36 17.49 3.30 3.74
N ALA A 37 17.63 4.52 4.25
CA ALA A 37 16.94 4.92 5.48
C ALA A 37 15.49 5.33 5.22
N ARG A 38 15.25 6.05 4.11
CA ARG A 38 13.99 6.72 3.81
C ARG A 38 13.22 6.15 2.61
N GLY A 39 13.74 5.12 1.96
CA GLY A 39 13.13 4.54 0.76
C GLY A 39 11.88 3.71 1.03
N VAL A 40 11.17 3.39 -0.06
CA VAL A 40 9.99 2.53 -0.08
C VAL A 40 9.91 1.80 -1.40
N ASP A 41 9.57 0.51 -1.32
CA ASP A 41 9.11 -0.28 -2.45
C ASP A 41 7.66 -0.67 -2.19
N MET A 42 6.81 -0.54 -3.19
CA MET A 42 5.38 -0.67 -3.09
C MET A 42 4.85 -1.49 -4.26
N TYR A 43 3.82 -2.26 -3.98
CA TYR A 43 2.98 -2.84 -5.00
C TYR A 43 1.52 -2.75 -4.55
N ALA A 44 0.65 -2.61 -5.54
CA ALA A 44 -0.78 -2.57 -5.35
C ALA A 44 -1.42 -3.65 -6.21
N TRP A 45 -2.53 -4.20 -5.73
CA TRP A 45 -3.36 -5.08 -6.54
C TRP A 45 -4.28 -4.23 -7.42
N SER A 46 -4.79 -4.82 -8.50
CA SER A 46 -5.99 -4.31 -9.16
C SER A 46 -7.14 -4.18 -8.15
N GLN A 47 -8.06 -3.25 -8.39
CA GLN A 47 -9.25 -3.12 -7.56
C GLN A 47 -9.97 -4.47 -7.46
N LEU A 48 -10.38 -4.82 -6.24
CA LEU A 48 -11.20 -5.99 -5.99
C LEU A 48 -12.65 -5.55 -5.82
N ALA A 49 -13.54 -6.12 -6.62
CA ALA A 49 -14.97 -5.96 -6.44
C ALA A 49 -15.44 -6.73 -5.21
N THR A 50 -16.31 -6.10 -4.43
CA THR A 50 -16.94 -6.65 -3.23
C THR A 50 -18.45 -6.38 -3.30
N GLY A 51 -19.22 -6.96 -2.37
CA GLY A 51 -20.65 -6.65 -2.25
C GLY A 51 -20.95 -5.20 -1.84
N GLU A 52 -19.93 -4.45 -1.39
CA GLU A 52 -20.05 -3.08 -0.87
C GLU A 52 -19.42 -2.03 -1.80
N GLY A 53 -18.85 -2.45 -2.94
CA GLY A 53 -18.12 -1.58 -3.87
C GLY A 53 -16.74 -2.14 -4.22
N PHE A 54 -15.77 -1.28 -4.48
CA PHE A 54 -14.41 -1.69 -4.83
C PHE A 54 -13.44 -1.39 -3.68
N VAL A 55 -12.44 -2.26 -3.53
CA VAL A 55 -11.36 -2.07 -2.55
C VAL A 55 -10.02 -2.14 -3.25
N ARG A 56 -9.10 -1.27 -2.84
CA ARG A 56 -7.69 -1.35 -3.21
C ARG A 56 -6.92 -2.02 -2.09
N LEU A 57 -5.95 -2.85 -2.46
CA LEU A 57 -4.97 -3.39 -1.54
C LEU A 57 -3.59 -2.91 -1.96
N MET A 58 -2.79 -2.56 -0.96
CA MET A 58 -1.44 -2.06 -1.14
C MET A 58 -0.55 -2.65 -0.05
N ALA A 59 0.68 -2.99 -0.42
CA ALA A 59 1.68 -3.44 0.52
C ALA A 59 3.08 -3.09 -0.01
N GLY A 60 4.08 -3.24 0.85
CA GLY A 60 5.44 -2.93 0.46
C GLY A 60 6.46 -3.09 1.55
N ARG A 61 7.70 -2.76 1.20
CA ARG A 61 8.88 -2.77 2.07
C ARG A 61 9.32 -1.33 2.33
N LEU A 62 9.80 -1.10 3.54
CA LEU A 62 10.22 0.20 4.01
C LEU A 62 11.72 0.25 4.28
N GLY A 63 12.29 1.45 4.11
CA GLY A 63 13.61 1.81 4.60
C GLY A 63 13.69 1.81 6.12
N SER A 64 14.92 1.76 6.64
CA SER A 64 15.18 1.47 8.06
C SER A 64 14.67 2.53 9.07
N GLN A 65 14.43 3.76 8.63
CA GLN A 65 13.93 4.85 9.49
C GLN A 65 12.43 5.07 9.38
N VAL A 66 11.73 4.43 8.44
CA VAL A 66 10.29 4.64 8.27
C VAL A 66 9.51 3.88 9.35
N THR A 67 8.63 4.60 10.05
CA THR A 67 7.82 4.10 11.17
C THR A 67 6.32 4.10 10.85
N GLY A 68 5.90 4.81 9.81
CA GLY A 68 4.51 4.91 9.41
C GLY A 68 4.36 5.22 7.93
N VAL A 69 3.23 4.82 7.35
CA VAL A 69 2.83 5.18 5.99
C VAL A 69 1.39 5.68 6.05
N ASP A 70 1.20 6.91 5.61
CA ASP A 70 -0.11 7.54 5.48
C ASP A 70 -0.45 7.57 3.99
N ILE A 71 -1.64 7.09 3.64
CA ILE A 71 -2.11 6.96 2.26
C ILE A 71 -3.24 7.98 2.09
N THR A 72 -3.06 8.91 1.18
CA THR A 72 -4.08 9.90 0.85
C THR A 72 -4.70 9.53 -0.48
N VAL A 73 -6.02 9.32 -0.46
CA VAL A 73 -6.83 9.01 -1.65
C VAL A 73 -7.67 10.25 -1.96
N GLN A 74 -7.48 10.80 -3.16
CA GLN A 74 -8.33 11.86 -3.69
C GLN A 74 -9.47 11.22 -4.50
N PRO A 75 -10.70 11.18 -3.98
CA PRO A 75 -11.83 10.71 -4.77
C PRO A 75 -12.11 11.63 -5.96
N GLY A 76 -12.61 11.05 -7.05
CA GLY A 76 -12.95 11.81 -8.25
C GLY A 76 -14.10 12.79 -7.99
N SER A 77 -13.94 14.05 -8.43
CA SER A 77 -14.96 15.13 -8.43
C SER A 77 -15.69 15.41 -7.11
N GLY A 78 -15.19 16.39 -6.35
CA GLY A 78 -15.95 17.13 -5.33
C GLY A 78 -15.98 16.53 -3.93
N ASP A 79 -15.65 15.25 -3.78
CA ASP A 79 -15.53 14.60 -2.49
C ASP A 79 -14.20 14.96 -1.78
N PRO A 80 -14.19 15.04 -0.44
CA PRO A 80 -12.97 15.36 0.30
C PRO A 80 -11.96 14.21 0.23
N ALA A 81 -10.68 14.59 0.19
CA ALA A 81 -9.57 13.66 0.34
C ALA A 81 -9.69 12.85 1.64
N ARG A 82 -9.29 11.58 1.58
CA ARG A 82 -9.31 10.67 2.72
C ARG A 82 -7.89 10.19 3.02
N THR A 83 -7.47 10.30 4.26
CA THR A 83 -6.18 9.77 4.73
C THR A 83 -6.41 8.48 5.51
N LEU A 84 -5.65 7.45 5.16
CA LEU A 84 -5.65 6.15 5.79
C LEU A 84 -4.25 5.86 6.35
N HIS A 85 -4.18 5.11 7.43
CA HIS A 85 -2.90 4.72 8.02
C HIS A 85 -2.65 3.24 7.73
N ALA A 86 -1.54 2.94 7.07
CA ALA A 86 -1.14 1.57 6.83
C ALA A 86 -0.74 0.90 8.14
N THR A 87 -0.96 -0.41 8.22
CA THR A 87 -0.36 -1.24 9.27
C THR A 87 1.11 -1.45 8.94
N VAL A 88 2.00 -1.02 9.83
CA VAL A 88 3.46 -1.21 9.68
C VAL A 88 3.95 -2.23 10.68
N ARG A 89 4.74 -3.20 10.21
CA ARG A 89 5.34 -4.25 11.04
C ARG A 89 6.60 -4.80 10.40
N ASP A 90 7.68 -4.92 11.19
CA ASP A 90 8.94 -5.57 10.78
C ASP A 90 9.53 -5.04 9.45
N GLY A 91 9.37 -3.74 9.21
CA GLY A 91 9.84 -3.06 7.99
C GLY A 91 8.96 -3.30 6.75
N TYR A 92 7.78 -3.87 6.93
CA TYR A 92 6.74 -4.00 5.91
C TYR A 92 5.54 -3.12 6.24
N PHE A 93 4.78 -2.75 5.22
CA PHE A 93 3.47 -2.15 5.41
C PHE A 93 2.40 -2.85 4.59
N ALA A 94 1.16 -2.69 5.04
CA ALA A 94 -0.03 -3.21 4.39
C ALA A 94 -1.21 -2.28 4.65
N ALA A 95 -2.03 -2.06 3.63
CA ALA A 95 -3.27 -1.30 3.71
C ALA A 95 -4.33 -1.87 2.78
N TRP A 96 -5.58 -1.70 3.16
CA TRP A 96 -6.73 -1.87 2.28
C TRP A 96 -7.69 -0.72 2.51
N TYR A 97 -8.30 -0.22 1.45
CA TYR A 97 -9.24 0.90 1.54
C TYR A 97 -10.31 0.85 0.45
N PRO A 98 -11.51 1.37 0.72
CA PRO A 98 -12.53 1.55 -0.30
C PRO A 98 -12.06 2.58 -1.33
N GLU A 99 -12.16 2.22 -2.61
CA GLU A 99 -11.80 3.07 -3.74
C GLU A 99 -12.97 3.03 -4.74
N GLY A 100 -13.33 4.17 -5.32
CA GLY A 100 -14.42 4.26 -6.29
C GLY A 100 -14.09 3.51 -7.58
N ALA A 101 -15.12 3.05 -8.30
CA ALA A 101 -14.95 2.33 -9.57
C ALA A 101 -14.20 3.15 -10.65
N GLN A 102 -14.31 4.48 -10.59
CA GLN A 102 -13.63 5.40 -11.50
C GLN A 102 -12.26 5.87 -11.00
N GLU A 103 -11.89 5.52 -9.77
CA GLU A 103 -10.62 5.88 -9.12
C GLU A 103 -9.54 4.82 -9.38
N ALA A 104 -9.71 3.99 -10.41
CA ALA A 104 -8.81 2.89 -10.71
C ALA A 104 -7.42 3.36 -11.18
N ASP A 105 -7.31 4.61 -11.67
CA ASP A 105 -6.04 5.27 -11.98
C ASP A 105 -5.34 5.68 -10.67
N THR A 106 -4.20 5.05 -10.40
CA THR A 106 -3.39 5.27 -9.20
C THR A 106 -2.80 6.69 -9.08
N ASP A 107 -3.02 7.56 -10.06
CA ASP A 107 -2.53 8.95 -10.09
C ASP A 107 -3.16 9.86 -9.04
N VAL A 108 -4.26 9.43 -8.41
CA VAL A 108 -4.94 10.18 -7.35
C VAL A 108 -4.55 9.75 -5.94
N THR A 109 -3.64 8.79 -5.80
CA THR A 109 -3.19 8.26 -4.51
C THR A 109 -1.75 8.65 -4.22
N THR A 110 -1.52 9.28 -3.07
CA THR A 110 -0.19 9.62 -2.58
C THR A 110 0.13 8.97 -1.25
N LEU A 111 1.42 8.72 -1.02
CA LEU A 111 1.95 8.21 0.24
C LEU A 111 2.78 9.29 0.93
N THR A 112 2.64 9.38 2.25
CA THR A 112 3.54 10.10 3.13
C THR A 112 4.18 9.12 4.12
N LEU A 113 5.51 9.06 4.11
CA LEU A 113 6.28 8.24 5.04
C LEU A 113 6.58 9.06 6.29
N ARG A 114 6.32 8.48 7.46
CA ARG A 114 6.73 9.03 8.76
C ARG A 114 8.05 8.41 9.18
N LEU A 115 9.00 9.22 9.62
CA LEU A 115 10.34 8.80 9.99
C LEU A 115 10.51 8.79 11.52
N ARG A 116 11.45 7.98 12.00
CA ARG A 116 11.76 7.84 13.44
C ARG A 116 12.27 9.13 14.08
N ASP A 117 12.93 9.99 13.31
CA ASP A 117 13.41 11.30 13.75
C ASP A 117 12.30 12.37 13.81
N GLY A 118 11.05 12.00 13.49
CA GLY A 118 9.90 12.90 13.42
C GLY A 118 9.73 13.58 12.06
N GLY A 119 10.65 13.38 11.11
CA GLY A 119 10.54 13.88 9.75
C GLY A 119 9.55 13.10 8.89
N THR A 120 9.32 13.61 7.67
CA THR A 120 8.49 12.94 6.68
C THR A 120 9.13 12.89 5.29
N VAL A 121 8.65 11.96 4.46
CA VAL A 121 8.82 11.97 3.00
C VAL A 121 7.40 12.02 2.42
N ALA A 122 6.99 13.17 1.90
CA ALA A 122 5.61 13.41 1.46
C ALA A 122 5.44 13.29 -0.05
N ASP A 123 4.18 13.33 -0.49
CA ASP A 123 3.76 13.45 -1.89
C ASP A 123 4.33 12.38 -2.83
N LEU A 124 4.55 11.17 -2.31
CA LEU A 124 5.00 10.04 -3.12
C LEU A 124 3.81 9.50 -3.93
N SER A 125 3.84 9.65 -5.25
CA SER A 125 2.80 9.08 -6.11
C SER A 125 2.79 7.55 -6.06
N ALA A 126 1.62 6.96 -5.83
CA ALA A 126 1.45 5.52 -5.91
C ALA A 126 1.69 4.99 -7.33
N SER A 127 1.30 5.72 -8.39
CA SER A 127 1.56 5.30 -9.77
C SER A 127 3.06 5.23 -10.07
N ALA A 128 3.82 6.25 -9.66
CA ALA A 128 5.26 6.27 -9.82
C ALA A 128 5.95 5.14 -9.03
N LEU A 129 5.49 4.88 -7.80
CA LEU A 129 6.01 3.81 -6.97
C LEU A 129 5.67 2.41 -7.50
N HIS A 130 4.58 2.26 -8.26
CA HIS A 130 4.24 1.00 -8.91
C HIS A 130 5.23 0.63 -10.02
N GLU A 131 5.75 1.63 -10.72
CA GLU A 131 6.75 1.43 -11.77
C GLU A 131 8.15 1.21 -11.18
N HIS A 132 8.53 2.02 -10.18
CA HIS A 132 9.87 2.01 -9.60
C HIS A 132 9.88 2.31 -8.10
N PRO A 133 10.66 1.56 -7.30
CA PRO A 133 10.82 1.88 -5.88
C PRO A 133 11.50 3.25 -5.70
N LYS A 134 11.11 3.96 -4.63
CA LYS A 134 11.84 5.16 -4.21
C LYS A 134 13.03 4.73 -3.35
N LEU A 135 14.23 4.94 -3.87
CA LEU A 135 15.47 4.77 -3.12
C LEU A 135 15.86 6.07 -2.38
N ASP A 136 16.61 5.94 -1.30
CA ASP A 136 17.20 7.05 -0.51
C ASP A 136 18.65 7.31 -0.94
#